data_AF-A0A7X7Z1T5-F1
#
_entry.id   AF-A0A7X7Z1T5-F1
#
_cell.length_a   1.000
_cell.length_b   1.000
_cell.length_c   1.000
_cell.angle_alpha   90.00
_cell.angle_beta   90.00
_cell.angle_gamma   90.00
#
_symmetry.space_group_name_H-M   'P 1'
#
loop_
_entity.id
_entity.type
_entity.pdbx_description
1 polymer ?
#
loop_
_entity_poly.entity_id
_entity_poly.type
_entity_poly.pdbx_seq_one_letter_code
_entity_poly.pdbx_strand_id
1 'polypeptide(L)'
;MIRATNQGSPRRDRRGLLIFLIGIFLPAVFLGGCATAPRGRYIQPTPPIQAERGPFFAPQTADDPPLWGIRSGIVLGIHPAIVGFAPRTAGGPRGLLRVGYEENGRIHFINFFALSPVTPRGKRGMSELEDSPTDGRPGILINPYPHDFHERVYEWAKRQPPPLAEAARIQATPNGAGRLAVVLRYEKFHNGARVYLLATLRADRPQEIEFQFFTEPDCPPLKMCVLSSTFGNLTRLRELLLADRIMNAKKMWPDYQGNGFAEPFFFPLRELARNRAGDVIFAARPDEDRPWEGPGFYPHPRRLTQYFRVPREEVRPDLRGLVNGRFVFWKTTNPVPGGIAFENVALVEPFHEGARLIYGYADGDPTAGPD
;
A
#
# COMPACT_ATOMS: atom_id res chain seq x y z
N MET A 1 -76.83 -25.91 -0.47
CA MET A 1 -76.40 -24.66 0.20
C MET A 1 -74.93 -24.44 -0.15
N ILE A 2 -74.52 -23.76 -1.23
CA ILE A 2 -74.55 -22.30 -1.50
C ILE A 2 -74.02 -21.54 -0.26
N ARG A 3 -72.86 -20.86 -0.19
CA ARG A 3 -72.10 -19.94 -1.09
C ARG A 3 -70.62 -19.86 -0.60
N ALA A 4 -69.59 -19.84 -1.47
CA ALA A 4 -68.80 -18.68 -1.96
C ALA A 4 -68.09 -17.86 -0.84
N THR A 5 -66.79 -17.55 -0.85
CA THR A 5 -65.98 -16.91 -1.91
C THR A 5 -64.47 -17.09 -1.67
N ASN A 6 -63.71 -17.35 -2.75
CA ASN A 6 -62.25 -17.32 -2.79
C ASN A 6 -61.85 -16.10 -3.66
N GLN A 7 -61.16 -15.12 -3.07
CA GLN A 7 -60.46 -14.01 -3.75
C GLN A 7 -59.01 -14.09 -3.24
N GLY A 8 -57.98 -14.22 -4.07
CA GLY A 8 -57.57 -13.24 -5.06
C GLY A 8 -56.16 -12.80 -4.66
N SER A 9 -55.14 -13.42 -5.26
CA SER A 9 -53.72 -13.15 -5.04
C SER A 9 -53.26 -11.86 -5.75
N PRO A 10 -52.40 -11.04 -5.13
CA PRO A 10 -51.61 -10.07 -5.87
C PRO A 10 -50.14 -10.51 -5.99
N ARG A 11 -49.66 -10.53 -7.23
CA ARG A 11 -48.23 -10.52 -7.57
C ARG A 11 -47.58 -9.19 -7.11
N ARG A 12 -46.40 -9.26 -6.49
CA ARG A 12 -45.33 -8.25 -6.63
C ARG A 12 -43.98 -8.80 -6.16
N ASP A 13 -43.18 -9.21 -7.15
CA ASP A 13 -41.82 -8.75 -7.43
C ASP A 13 -40.91 -8.32 -6.25
N ARG A 14 -39.77 -9.02 -6.06
CA ARG A 14 -38.49 -8.44 -5.58
C ARG A 14 -37.32 -9.44 -5.63
N ARG A 15 -36.44 -9.18 -6.60
CA ARG A 15 -34.96 -9.01 -6.49
C ARG A 15 -34.16 -10.10 -5.76
N GLY A 16 -33.24 -10.69 -6.52
CA GLY A 16 -32.26 -11.68 -6.09
C GLY A 16 -31.37 -11.24 -4.93
N LEU A 17 -31.16 -12.18 -4.02
CA LEU A 17 -30.22 -12.13 -2.92
C LEU A 17 -29.02 -12.99 -3.32
N LEU A 18 -27.92 -12.35 -3.74
CA LEU A 18 -26.65 -13.02 -3.96
C LEU A 18 -25.91 -13.10 -2.63
N ILE A 19 -25.91 -14.27 -2.01
CA ILE A 19 -25.22 -14.57 -0.75
C ILE A 19 -23.72 -14.75 -1.06
N PHE A 20 -22.87 -13.88 -0.51
CA PHE A 20 -21.42 -14.08 -0.48
C PHE A 20 -21.07 -15.02 0.68
N LEU A 21 -20.59 -16.21 0.35
CA LEU A 21 -20.06 -17.21 1.29
C LEU A 21 -18.69 -16.74 1.84
N ILE A 22 -18.62 -16.52 3.14
CA ILE A 22 -17.38 -16.32 3.90
C ILE A 22 -16.87 -17.71 4.32
N GLY A 23 -15.73 -18.11 3.77
CA GLY A 23 -15.04 -19.34 4.15
C GLY A 23 -14.34 -19.19 5.51
N ILE A 24 -14.71 -20.07 6.44
CA ILE A 24 -14.11 -20.27 7.76
C ILE A 24 -12.77 -21.02 7.59
N PHE A 25 -11.68 -20.53 8.19
CA PHE A 25 -10.46 -21.32 8.40
C PHE A 25 -9.89 -21.07 9.80
N LEU A 26 -9.61 -22.17 10.52
CA LEU A 26 -9.09 -22.22 11.89
C LEU A 26 -7.64 -21.67 12.01
N PRO A 27 -7.23 -21.18 13.20
CA PRO A 27 -5.90 -20.62 13.42
C PRO A 27 -4.85 -21.71 13.59
N ALA A 28 -3.85 -21.75 12.71
CA ALA A 28 -2.63 -22.51 12.94
C ALA A 28 -1.67 -21.69 13.81
N VAL A 29 -1.39 -22.23 14.99
CA VAL A 29 -0.36 -21.78 15.93
C VAL A 29 1.01 -21.91 15.25
N PHE A 30 1.72 -20.80 15.04
CA PHE A 30 3.09 -20.80 14.56
C PHE A 30 4.06 -21.14 15.71
N LEU A 31 4.15 -22.42 16.04
CA LEU A 31 5.31 -23.02 16.69
C LEU A 31 6.03 -23.86 15.64
N GLY A 32 7.03 -23.28 14.99
CA GLY A 32 7.78 -23.95 13.94
C GLY A 32 9.16 -23.36 13.73
N GLY A 33 10.14 -23.92 14.44
CA GLY A 33 11.53 -24.18 14.02
C GLY A 33 12.40 -23.00 13.58
N CYS A 34 13.53 -22.83 14.28
CA CYS A 34 14.71 -22.17 13.73
C CYS A 34 15.10 -22.82 12.39
N ALA A 35 14.71 -22.18 11.29
CA ALA A 35 15.34 -22.36 9.99
C ALA A 35 15.98 -21.03 9.64
N THR A 36 17.30 -21.03 9.44
CA THR A 36 18.03 -19.92 8.82
C THR A 36 17.28 -19.47 7.57
N ALA A 37 16.98 -18.18 7.48
CA ALA A 37 16.30 -17.60 6.34
C ALA A 37 17.00 -18.04 5.03
N PRO A 38 16.27 -18.57 4.03
CA PRO A 38 16.89 -18.88 2.75
C PRO A 38 17.44 -17.56 2.17
N ARG A 39 18.76 -17.51 2.00
CA ARG A 39 19.47 -16.41 1.36
C ARG A 39 18.88 -16.20 -0.04
N GLY A 40 18.50 -14.97 -0.34
CA GLY A 40 17.76 -14.60 -1.54
C GLY A 40 18.54 -14.91 -2.82
N ARG A 41 18.28 -16.05 -3.45
CA ARG A 41 18.78 -16.37 -4.80
C ARG A 41 18.14 -15.52 -5.91
N TYR A 42 17.18 -14.65 -5.58
CA TYR A 42 16.32 -13.95 -6.54
C TYR A 42 16.44 -12.42 -6.47
N ILE A 43 17.30 -11.87 -5.61
CA ILE A 43 17.54 -10.44 -5.52
C ILE A 43 18.93 -10.19 -6.02
N GLN A 44 19.02 -9.66 -7.23
CA GLN A 44 20.27 -9.25 -7.82
C GLN A 44 20.51 -7.76 -7.45
N PRO A 45 21.77 -7.31 -7.35
CA PRO A 45 22.14 -6.00 -6.80
C PRO A 45 21.48 -4.83 -7.54
N THR A 46 21.15 -3.71 -6.89
CA THR A 46 21.09 -2.48 -7.71
C THR A 46 22.53 -2.21 -8.17
N PRO A 47 22.80 -1.98 -9.48
CA PRO A 47 24.15 -1.79 -9.96
C PRO A 47 24.82 -0.65 -9.21
N PRO A 48 26.16 -0.69 -9.05
CA PRO A 48 26.89 0.37 -8.38
C PRO A 48 26.61 1.70 -9.07
N ILE A 49 25.81 2.53 -8.41
CA ILE A 49 25.57 3.91 -8.80
C ILE A 49 26.91 4.62 -8.56
N GLN A 50 27.63 4.98 -9.63
CA GLN A 50 28.87 5.75 -9.51
C GLN A 50 28.58 7.10 -8.81
N ALA A 51 29.27 7.29 -7.69
CA ALA A 51 29.80 8.54 -7.14
C ALA A 51 29.00 9.85 -7.28
N GLU A 52 27.75 9.89 -6.80
CA GLU A 52 27.18 10.99 -6.00
C GLU A 52 25.72 10.64 -5.64
N ARG A 53 25.52 9.93 -4.52
CA ARG A 53 24.17 9.50 -4.11
C ARG A 53 23.29 10.61 -3.55
N GLY A 54 23.81 11.82 -3.39
CA GLY A 54 23.15 12.83 -2.56
C GLY A 54 22.64 12.19 -1.26
N PRO A 55 21.36 12.38 -0.90
CA PRO A 55 20.79 11.79 0.31
C PRO A 55 20.26 10.35 0.12
N PHE A 56 20.36 9.74 -1.06
CA PHE A 56 19.74 8.44 -1.34
C PHE A 56 20.55 7.25 -0.85
N PHE A 57 19.85 6.16 -0.55
CA PHE A 57 20.45 4.83 -0.38
C PHE A 57 19.65 3.76 -1.14
N ALA A 58 20.35 2.72 -1.58
CA ALA A 58 19.85 1.62 -2.41
C ALA A 58 20.79 0.42 -2.26
N PRO A 59 20.34 -0.82 -2.53
CA PRO A 59 21.18 -2.02 -2.49
C PRO A 59 22.38 -1.87 -3.44
N GLN A 60 23.56 -2.40 -3.13
CA GLN A 60 24.77 -2.31 -3.95
C GLN A 60 25.28 -3.64 -4.47
N THR A 61 24.99 -4.66 -3.69
CA THR A 61 25.36 -6.05 -3.92
C THR A 61 24.09 -6.90 -3.86
N ALA A 62 24.17 -8.13 -4.35
CA ALA A 62 23.05 -9.08 -4.29
C ALA A 62 22.69 -9.42 -2.83
N ASP A 63 23.67 -9.25 -1.93
CA ASP A 63 23.55 -9.53 -0.51
C ASP A 63 22.94 -8.38 0.28
N ASP A 64 22.86 -7.17 -0.31
CA ASP A 64 22.20 -6.05 0.35
C ASP A 64 20.69 -6.25 0.44
N PRO A 65 20.06 -5.84 1.55
CA PRO A 65 18.62 -5.93 1.68
C PRO A 65 17.95 -5.06 0.60
N PRO A 66 16.84 -5.51 -0.03
CA PRO A 66 16.17 -4.74 -1.07
C PRO A 66 15.39 -3.55 -0.49
N LEU A 67 16.15 -2.51 -0.14
CA LEU A 67 15.74 -1.27 0.50
C LEU A 67 16.20 -0.06 -0.30
N TRP A 68 15.29 0.85 -0.61
CA TRP A 68 15.56 2.13 -1.26
C TRP A 68 14.99 3.25 -0.40
N GLY A 69 15.69 4.38 -0.30
CA GLY A 69 15.19 5.47 0.53
C GLY A 69 16.03 6.71 0.47
N ILE A 70 15.64 7.67 1.32
CA ILE A 70 16.32 8.94 1.54
C ILE A 70 16.78 8.96 3.00
N ARG A 71 18.04 9.35 3.24
CA ARG A 71 18.54 9.59 4.60
C ARG A 71 17.72 10.67 5.28
N SER A 72 17.33 10.43 6.53
CA SER A 72 16.41 11.29 7.28
C SER A 72 15.05 11.47 6.57
N GLY A 73 14.61 10.44 5.84
CA GLY A 73 13.45 10.47 4.96
C GLY A 73 12.76 9.12 4.84
N ILE A 74 11.89 8.99 3.84
CA ILE A 74 11.08 7.81 3.59
C ILE A 74 11.92 6.64 3.05
N VAL A 75 11.50 5.43 3.41
CA VAL A 75 12.12 4.18 3.03
C VAL A 75 11.08 3.25 2.42
N LEU A 76 11.44 2.63 1.30
CA LEU A 76 10.70 1.57 0.63
C LEU A 76 11.50 0.27 0.71
N GLY A 77 10.81 -0.83 1.03
CA GLY A 77 11.37 -2.18 1.01
C GLY A 77 10.44 -3.20 0.41
N ILE A 78 11.02 -4.28 -0.11
CA ILE A 78 10.28 -5.48 -0.54
C ILE A 78 10.84 -6.71 0.18
N HIS A 79 10.14 -7.85 0.13
CA HIS A 79 10.61 -9.05 0.81
C HIS A 79 11.97 -9.49 0.22
N PRO A 80 12.96 -9.92 1.03
CA PRO A 80 12.90 -10.18 2.47
C PRO A 80 13.42 -9.02 3.35
N ALA A 81 13.49 -7.79 2.83
CA ALA A 81 13.99 -6.66 3.62
C ALA A 81 13.20 -6.47 4.92
N ILE A 82 13.92 -6.12 5.98
CA ILE A 82 13.34 -5.77 7.27
C ILE A 82 13.27 -4.25 7.36
N VAL A 83 12.07 -3.72 7.59
CA VAL A 83 11.81 -2.31 7.88
C VAL A 83 11.20 -2.24 9.27
N GLY A 84 11.92 -1.73 10.26
CA GLY A 84 11.43 -1.47 11.63
C GLY A 84 10.93 -2.65 12.48
N PHE A 85 10.81 -3.86 11.93
CA PHE A 85 10.43 -5.06 12.70
C PHE A 85 11.65 -5.69 13.38
N ALA A 86 11.42 -6.26 14.57
CA ALA A 86 12.44 -7.00 15.30
C ALA A 86 13.04 -8.15 14.45
N PRO A 87 14.34 -8.47 14.62
CA PRO A 87 15.12 -9.35 13.74
C PRO A 87 14.66 -10.82 13.66
N ARG A 88 13.55 -11.18 14.32
CA ARG A 88 13.01 -12.56 14.37
C ARG A 88 11.89 -12.85 13.37
N THR A 89 11.52 -11.88 12.54
CA THR A 89 10.52 -12.07 11.46
C THR A 89 11.16 -11.72 10.12
N ALA A 90 10.82 -12.44 9.05
CA ALA A 90 11.40 -12.28 7.70
C ALA A 90 10.98 -10.96 6.99
N GLY A 91 10.95 -9.85 7.73
CA GLY A 91 10.54 -8.54 7.23
C GLY A 91 9.06 -8.39 6.96
N GLY A 92 8.21 -9.32 7.42
CA GLY A 92 6.76 -9.34 7.15
C GLY A 92 6.37 -10.13 5.89
N PRO A 93 5.08 -10.12 5.50
CA PRO A 93 4.56 -10.98 4.42
C PRO A 93 5.16 -10.68 3.03
N ARG A 94 5.18 -11.69 2.15
CA ARG A 94 5.47 -11.51 0.71
C ARG A 94 4.30 -10.82 0.02
N GLY A 95 4.56 -10.25 -1.16
CA GLY A 95 3.53 -9.51 -1.92
C GLY A 95 3.14 -8.15 -1.36
N LEU A 96 3.75 -7.72 -0.26
CA LEU A 96 3.59 -6.38 0.30
C LEU A 96 4.82 -5.54 0.07
N LEU A 97 4.63 -4.25 -0.24
CA LEU A 97 5.69 -3.25 -0.05
C LEU A 97 5.73 -2.89 1.44
N ARG A 98 6.93 -2.57 1.93
CA ARG A 98 7.17 -2.06 3.27
C ARG A 98 7.52 -0.59 3.15
N VAL A 99 6.85 0.26 3.91
CA VAL A 99 7.19 1.68 3.98
C VAL A 99 7.57 2.03 5.41
N GLY A 100 8.65 2.80 5.52
CA GLY A 100 9.21 3.26 6.77
C GLY A 100 9.81 4.65 6.63
N TYR A 101 10.51 5.09 7.67
CA TYR A 101 11.36 6.27 7.62
C TYR A 101 12.72 5.97 8.27
N GLU A 102 13.76 6.64 7.81
CA GLU A 102 15.10 6.58 8.39
C GLU A 102 15.32 7.81 9.27
N GLU A 103 15.82 7.60 10.49
CA GLU A 103 16.16 8.66 11.44
C GLU A 103 17.35 8.21 12.28
N ASN A 104 18.43 9.00 12.30
CA ASN A 104 19.62 8.75 13.11
C ASN A 104 20.25 7.34 12.93
N GLY A 105 20.29 6.85 11.69
CA GLY A 105 20.82 5.53 11.34
C GLY A 105 19.85 4.37 11.60
N ARG A 106 18.60 4.64 11.99
CA ARG A 106 17.58 3.62 12.29
C ARG A 106 16.41 3.73 11.34
N ILE A 107 15.91 2.58 10.88
CA ILE A 107 14.72 2.50 10.04
C ILE A 107 13.53 2.10 10.90
N HIS A 108 12.54 2.97 10.93
CA HIS A 108 11.27 2.79 11.61
C HIS A 108 10.19 2.36 10.62
N PHE A 109 9.33 1.41 11.00
CA PHE A 109 8.23 0.96 10.16
C PHE A 109 7.06 1.93 10.23
N ILE A 110 6.38 2.19 9.11
CA ILE A 110 5.13 2.96 9.08
C ILE A 110 3.98 2.04 8.68
N ASN A 111 4.05 1.42 7.49
CA ASN A 111 2.94 0.63 6.97
C ASN A 111 3.36 -0.39 5.91
N PHE A 112 2.48 -1.37 5.63
CA PHE A 112 2.59 -2.22 4.45
C PHE A 112 1.69 -1.71 3.34
N PHE A 113 2.00 -2.05 2.08
CA PHE A 113 1.16 -1.71 0.93
C PHE A 113 0.83 -2.95 0.13
N ALA A 114 -0.47 -3.19 -0.07
CA ALA A 114 -0.99 -4.26 -0.90
C ALA A 114 -1.42 -3.70 -2.26
N LEU A 115 -1.04 -4.40 -3.33
CA LEU A 115 -1.49 -4.09 -4.68
C LEU A 115 -2.66 -5.00 -5.05
N SER A 116 -3.71 -4.39 -5.61
CA SER A 116 -4.96 -5.07 -5.95
C SER A 116 -5.46 -4.67 -7.34
N PRO A 117 -4.99 -5.33 -8.41
CA PRO A 117 -5.57 -5.16 -9.75
C PRO A 117 -6.97 -5.79 -9.81
N VAL A 118 -7.92 -5.09 -10.42
CA VAL A 118 -9.32 -5.54 -10.54
C VAL A 118 -9.70 -5.59 -12.00
N THR A 119 -10.20 -6.73 -12.49
CA THR A 119 -10.65 -6.87 -13.88
C THR A 119 -12.01 -6.19 -14.12
N PRO A 120 -12.43 -5.95 -15.38
CA PRO A 120 -13.75 -5.41 -15.72
C PRO A 120 -14.92 -6.18 -15.10
N ARG A 121 -14.78 -7.50 -14.94
CA ARG A 121 -15.79 -8.37 -14.29
C ARG A 121 -15.73 -8.36 -12.77
N GLY A 122 -14.87 -7.53 -12.16
CA GLY A 122 -14.75 -7.38 -10.72
C GLY A 122 -13.86 -8.42 -10.02
N LYS A 123 -13.14 -9.28 -10.77
CA LYS A 123 -12.21 -10.24 -10.15
C LYS A 123 -10.98 -9.50 -9.64
N ARG A 124 -10.84 -9.43 -8.31
CA ARG A 124 -9.73 -8.76 -7.62
C ARG A 124 -8.54 -9.71 -7.48
N GLY A 125 -7.36 -9.19 -7.77
CA GLY A 125 -6.08 -9.77 -7.39
C GLY A 125 -5.65 -9.27 -6.02
N MET A 126 -4.95 -10.08 -5.24
CA MET A 126 -4.54 -9.74 -3.87
C MET A 126 -3.07 -10.13 -3.66
N SER A 127 -2.18 -9.15 -3.75
CA SER A 127 -0.73 -9.41 -3.78
C SER A 127 -0.24 -10.14 -2.52
N GLU A 128 -0.82 -9.86 -1.36
CA GLU A 128 -0.43 -10.46 -0.07
C GLU A 128 -1.02 -11.86 0.20
N LEU A 129 -2.12 -12.22 -0.47
CA LEU A 129 -2.91 -13.43 -0.17
C LEU A 129 -2.79 -14.52 -1.24
N GLU A 130 -2.50 -14.15 -2.48
CA GLU A 130 -2.34 -15.13 -3.56
C GLU A 130 -1.00 -15.85 -3.46
N ASP A 131 -0.99 -17.12 -3.83
CA ASP A 131 0.25 -17.89 -3.93
C ASP A 131 1.06 -17.41 -5.15
N SER A 132 2.37 -17.31 -4.98
CA SER A 132 3.29 -16.98 -6.06
C SER A 132 3.27 -18.07 -7.13
N PRO A 133 3.11 -17.72 -8.42
CA PRO A 133 3.24 -18.70 -9.51
C PRO A 133 4.64 -19.33 -9.63
N THR A 134 5.68 -18.66 -9.12
CA THR A 134 7.06 -19.14 -9.22
C THR A 134 7.37 -20.25 -8.21
N ASP A 135 6.91 -20.11 -6.97
CA ASP A 135 7.26 -21.03 -5.89
C ASP A 135 6.09 -21.62 -5.11
N GLY A 136 4.85 -21.28 -5.47
CA GLY A 136 3.62 -21.82 -4.88
C GLY A 136 3.39 -21.42 -3.42
N ARG A 137 4.19 -20.52 -2.86
CA ARG A 137 4.04 -20.08 -1.46
C ARG A 137 3.16 -18.82 -1.39
N PRO A 138 2.58 -18.46 -0.23
CA PRO A 138 1.73 -17.27 -0.08
C PRO A 138 2.43 -15.93 -0.28
N GLY A 139 1.82 -15.04 -1.06
CA GLY A 139 2.27 -13.71 -1.43
C GLY A 139 2.99 -13.69 -2.78
N ILE A 140 2.46 -12.89 -3.72
CA ILE A 140 3.03 -12.64 -5.06
C ILE A 140 4.46 -12.08 -4.93
N LEU A 141 5.43 -12.59 -5.70
CA LEU A 141 6.77 -12.02 -5.65
C LEU A 141 6.81 -10.65 -6.34
N ILE A 142 7.67 -9.80 -5.81
CA ILE A 142 7.96 -8.47 -6.34
C ILE A 142 9.44 -8.48 -6.68
N ASN A 143 9.76 -8.32 -7.96
CA ASN A 143 11.13 -8.29 -8.43
C ASN A 143 11.51 -6.84 -8.73
N PRO A 144 12.59 -6.33 -8.11
CA PRO A 144 13.15 -5.05 -8.48
C PRO A 144 13.96 -5.24 -9.75
N TYR A 145 13.61 -4.50 -10.81
CA TYR A 145 14.28 -4.59 -12.12
C TYR A 145 14.16 -5.96 -12.83
N PRO A 146 14.37 -6.06 -14.16
CA PRO A 146 14.41 -7.36 -14.84
C PRO A 146 15.74 -8.09 -14.65
N HIS A 147 15.77 -9.41 -14.88
CA HIS A 147 16.95 -10.24 -14.62
C HIS A 147 18.21 -9.86 -15.43
N ASP A 148 18.05 -9.29 -16.62
CA ASP A 148 19.14 -8.81 -17.51
C ASP A 148 19.70 -7.43 -17.14
N PHE A 149 19.08 -6.77 -16.16
CA PHE A 149 19.41 -5.43 -15.70
C PHE A 149 20.80 -5.31 -15.05
N HIS A 150 21.27 -6.39 -14.40
CA HIS A 150 22.37 -6.33 -13.44
C HIS A 150 23.76 -6.27 -14.07
N GLU A 151 23.91 -6.71 -15.32
CA GLU A 151 25.22 -6.70 -16.00
C GLU A 151 25.46 -5.44 -16.83
N ARG A 152 24.39 -4.77 -17.31
CA ARG A 152 24.49 -3.64 -18.27
C ARG A 152 23.37 -2.60 -18.13
N VAL A 153 23.11 -2.10 -16.92
CA VAL A 153 22.02 -1.13 -16.63
C VAL A 153 21.91 0.03 -17.62
N TYR A 154 23.03 0.67 -17.98
CA TYR A 154 23.01 1.82 -18.88
C TYR A 154 22.59 1.44 -20.31
N GLU A 155 23.03 0.28 -20.79
CA GLU A 155 22.67 -0.24 -22.10
C GLU A 155 21.26 -0.81 -22.14
N TRP A 156 20.83 -1.45 -21.04
CA TRP A 156 19.45 -1.88 -20.88
C TRP A 156 18.52 -0.67 -20.94
N ALA A 157 18.75 0.35 -20.11
CA ALA A 157 17.90 1.54 -20.05
C ALA A 157 17.85 2.33 -21.37
N LYS A 158 18.93 2.35 -22.17
CA LYS A 158 18.91 2.95 -23.53
C LYS A 158 17.95 2.23 -24.50
N ARG A 159 17.67 0.95 -24.27
CA ARG A 159 16.80 0.12 -25.11
C ARG A 159 15.36 0.09 -24.63
N GLN A 160 15.09 0.61 -23.44
CA GLN A 160 13.74 0.66 -22.90
C GLN A 160 13.06 1.98 -23.25
N PRO A 161 11.74 1.98 -23.46
CA PRO A 161 10.97 3.21 -23.46
C PRO A 161 10.83 3.77 -22.03
N PRO A 162 10.58 5.08 -21.84
CA PRO A 162 10.00 5.59 -20.61
C PRO A 162 8.70 4.84 -20.28
N PRO A 163 8.41 4.53 -19.00
CA PRO A 163 9.12 4.93 -17.79
C PRO A 163 10.32 4.02 -17.41
N LEU A 164 10.49 2.86 -18.06
CA LEU A 164 11.52 1.87 -17.70
C LEU A 164 12.94 2.43 -17.90
N ALA A 165 13.15 3.29 -18.89
CA ALA A 165 14.41 4.00 -19.10
C ALA A 165 14.82 4.90 -17.91
N GLU A 166 13.86 5.32 -17.09
CA GLU A 166 14.10 6.20 -15.94
C GLU A 166 14.51 5.44 -14.67
N ALA A 167 14.30 4.13 -14.65
CA ALA A 167 14.59 3.25 -13.53
C ALA A 167 16.09 3.23 -13.17
N ALA A 168 16.35 3.10 -11.87
CA ALA A 168 17.67 2.90 -11.25
C ALA A 168 18.72 3.97 -11.53
N ARG A 169 18.30 5.14 -11.98
CA ARG A 169 19.19 6.29 -12.16
C ARG A 169 18.89 7.29 -11.08
N ILE A 170 19.95 7.75 -10.40
CA ILE A 170 19.87 9.03 -9.72
C ILE A 170 19.93 10.09 -10.82
N GLN A 171 18.87 10.87 -10.96
CA GLN A 171 18.81 11.93 -11.97
C GLN A 171 18.60 13.27 -11.28
N ALA A 172 19.15 14.34 -11.84
CA ALA A 172 18.76 15.69 -11.44
C ALA A 172 17.31 15.95 -11.87
N THR A 173 16.52 16.54 -10.99
CA THR A 173 15.22 17.13 -11.28
C THR A 173 15.42 18.52 -11.89
N PRO A 174 14.38 19.15 -12.47
CA PRO A 174 14.49 20.50 -13.05
C PRO A 174 14.98 21.59 -12.08
N ASN A 175 14.74 21.42 -10.77
CA ASN A 175 15.25 22.29 -9.70
C ASN A 175 16.63 21.86 -9.14
N GLY A 176 17.30 20.89 -9.77
CA GLY A 176 18.61 20.40 -9.36
C GLY A 176 18.60 19.41 -8.19
N ALA A 177 17.44 19.07 -7.63
CA ALA A 177 17.34 18.03 -6.62
C ALA A 177 17.59 16.64 -7.24
N GLY A 178 18.12 15.67 -6.50
CA GLY A 178 18.20 14.30 -7.02
C GLY A 178 16.84 13.60 -7.00
N ARG A 179 16.62 12.65 -7.91
CA ARG A 179 15.52 11.66 -7.89
C ARG A 179 16.08 10.25 -8.01
N LEU A 180 15.51 9.28 -7.28
CA LEU A 180 15.80 7.84 -7.41
C LEU A 180 14.52 7.11 -7.81
N ALA A 181 14.55 6.40 -8.93
CA ALA A 181 13.42 5.63 -9.44
C ALA A 181 13.69 4.12 -9.36
N VAL A 182 12.69 3.33 -8.98
CA VAL A 182 12.77 1.87 -8.80
C VAL A 182 11.57 1.23 -9.49
N VAL A 183 11.80 0.22 -10.33
CA VAL A 183 10.72 -0.55 -10.95
C VAL A 183 10.41 -1.76 -10.10
N LEU A 184 9.14 -1.90 -9.70
CA LEU A 184 8.61 -2.99 -8.89
C LEU A 184 7.69 -3.85 -9.75
N ARG A 185 8.21 -4.94 -10.32
CA ARG A 185 7.42 -5.84 -11.17
C ARG A 185 6.79 -6.93 -10.31
N TYR A 186 5.48 -7.03 -10.37
CA TYR A 186 4.75 -8.11 -9.71
C TYR A 186 4.67 -9.30 -10.66
N GLU A 187 4.68 -10.51 -10.11
CA GLU A 187 4.30 -11.68 -10.90
C GLU A 187 2.86 -11.60 -11.36
N LYS A 188 2.51 -12.47 -12.30
CA LYS A 188 1.14 -12.59 -12.80
C LYS A 188 0.20 -13.01 -11.66
N PHE A 189 -0.87 -12.23 -11.46
CA PHE A 189 -1.94 -12.54 -10.52
C PHE A 189 -2.85 -13.65 -11.06
N HIS A 190 -3.57 -14.35 -10.19
CA HIS A 190 -4.57 -15.38 -10.52
C HIS A 190 -5.75 -14.85 -11.36
N ASN A 191 -5.99 -13.54 -11.36
CA ASN A 191 -6.97 -12.90 -12.25
C ASN A 191 -6.40 -12.57 -13.64
N GLY A 192 -5.13 -12.89 -13.89
CA GLY A 192 -4.43 -12.66 -15.15
C GLY A 192 -3.67 -11.34 -15.22
N ALA A 193 -3.86 -10.42 -14.27
CA ALA A 193 -3.21 -9.11 -14.28
C ALA A 193 -1.67 -9.25 -14.22
N ARG A 194 -0.99 -8.39 -14.98
CA ARG A 194 0.47 -8.28 -15.04
C ARG A 194 0.82 -6.81 -14.93
N VAL A 195 1.22 -6.39 -13.74
CA VAL A 195 1.37 -4.99 -13.37
C VAL A 195 2.76 -4.73 -12.83
N TYR A 196 3.25 -3.52 -13.05
CA TYR A 196 4.45 -3.02 -12.39
C TYR A 196 4.22 -1.59 -11.93
N LEU A 197 4.98 -1.19 -10.90
CA LEU A 197 4.99 0.17 -10.41
C LEU A 197 6.35 0.80 -10.72
N LEU A 198 6.34 2.08 -11.09
CA LEU A 198 7.52 2.93 -10.97
C LEU A 198 7.41 3.68 -9.64
N ALA A 199 8.31 3.37 -8.70
CA ALA A 199 8.41 4.06 -7.42
C ALA A 199 9.52 5.12 -7.49
N THR A 200 9.19 6.39 -7.25
CA THR A 200 10.12 7.52 -7.34
C THR A 200 10.26 8.24 -6.00
N LEU A 201 11.50 8.39 -5.56
CA LEU A 201 11.92 9.15 -4.38
C LEU A 201 12.58 10.45 -4.84
N ARG A 202 12.27 11.56 -4.18
CA ARG A 202 12.84 12.88 -4.52
C ARG A 202 13.50 13.53 -3.31
N ALA A 203 14.71 14.03 -3.49
CA ALA A 203 15.48 14.63 -2.41
C ALA A 203 14.83 15.90 -1.84
N ASP A 204 14.07 16.62 -2.66
CA ASP A 204 13.31 17.81 -2.25
C ASP A 204 11.94 17.51 -1.62
N ARG A 205 11.57 16.22 -1.54
CA ARG A 205 10.36 15.73 -0.87
C ARG A 205 10.71 14.45 -0.07
N PRO A 206 11.57 14.57 0.95
CA PRO A 206 12.16 13.40 1.59
C PRO A 206 11.15 12.53 2.34
N GLN A 207 9.96 13.04 2.69
CA GLN A 207 8.90 12.26 3.34
C GLN A 207 7.91 11.60 2.37
N GLU A 208 8.09 11.74 1.05
CA GLU A 208 7.17 11.24 0.04
C GLU A 208 7.80 10.20 -0.89
N ILE A 209 6.97 9.25 -1.30
CA ILE A 209 7.25 8.32 -2.40
C ILE A 209 6.12 8.41 -3.42
N GLU A 210 6.49 8.57 -4.67
CA GLU A 210 5.56 8.58 -5.80
C GLU A 210 5.47 7.18 -6.40
N PHE A 211 4.25 6.71 -6.67
CA PHE A 211 3.98 5.49 -7.41
C PHE A 211 3.24 5.82 -8.70
N GLN A 212 3.75 5.29 -9.81
CA GLN A 212 3.05 5.28 -11.08
C GLN A 212 2.72 3.84 -11.47
N PHE A 213 1.50 3.61 -11.98
CA PHE A 213 0.98 2.27 -12.27
C PHE A 213 1.04 1.97 -13.76
N PHE A 214 1.53 0.78 -14.09
CA PHE A 214 1.62 0.34 -15.47
C PHE A 214 1.26 -1.13 -15.66
N THR A 215 0.92 -1.50 -16.88
CA THR A 215 0.73 -2.89 -17.30
C THR A 215 1.84 -3.41 -18.19
N GLU A 216 2.05 -4.74 -18.12
CA GLU A 216 2.86 -5.46 -19.11
C GLU A 216 2.07 -5.63 -20.43
N PRO A 217 2.73 -5.79 -21.60
CA PRO A 217 2.08 -5.85 -22.92
C PRO A 217 0.90 -6.83 -23.09
N ASP A 218 0.87 -7.93 -22.31
CA ASP A 218 -0.21 -8.93 -22.36
C ASP A 218 -1.14 -8.88 -21.14
N CYS A 219 -1.14 -7.78 -20.38
CA CYS A 219 -2.06 -7.64 -19.27
C CYS A 219 -3.50 -7.55 -19.80
N PRO A 220 -4.44 -8.34 -19.27
CA PRO A 220 -5.85 -8.11 -19.57
C PRO A 220 -6.27 -6.70 -19.11
N PRO A 221 -7.29 -6.09 -19.73
CA PRO A 221 -7.79 -4.80 -19.30
C PRO A 221 -8.11 -4.80 -17.80
N LEU A 222 -7.80 -3.70 -17.13
CA LEU A 222 -8.09 -3.49 -15.72
C LEU A 222 -9.19 -2.45 -15.56
N LYS A 223 -10.09 -2.69 -14.61
CA LYS A 223 -11.06 -1.71 -14.13
C LYS A 223 -10.39 -0.72 -13.19
N MET A 224 -9.57 -1.21 -12.25
CA MET A 224 -8.86 -0.44 -11.23
C MET A 224 -7.57 -1.17 -10.87
N CYS A 225 -6.56 -0.45 -10.37
CA CYS A 225 -5.41 -1.03 -9.71
C CYS A 225 -5.19 -0.27 -8.40
N VAL A 226 -5.54 -0.88 -7.28
CA VAL A 226 -5.57 -0.18 -5.99
C VAL A 226 -4.30 -0.52 -5.22
N LEU A 227 -3.59 0.52 -4.78
CA LEU A 227 -2.52 0.41 -3.81
C LEU A 227 -3.06 0.90 -2.45
N SER A 228 -3.25 -0.02 -1.51
CA SER A 228 -3.78 0.29 -0.18
C SER A 228 -2.68 0.22 0.87
N SER A 229 -2.58 1.24 1.72
CA SER A 229 -1.79 1.11 2.95
C SER A 229 -2.56 0.18 3.89
N THR A 230 -2.06 -1.02 4.10
CA THR A 230 -2.67 -2.09 4.89
C THR A 230 -1.90 -2.27 6.19
N PHE A 231 -2.57 -2.70 7.25
CA PHE A 231 -2.06 -2.71 8.63
C PHE A 231 -1.97 -1.30 9.27
N GLY A 232 -2.84 -0.37 8.86
CA GLY A 232 -2.97 0.93 9.54
C GLY A 232 -3.30 0.81 11.03
N ASN A 233 -3.82 -0.33 11.47
CA ASN A 233 -4.09 -0.60 12.88
C ASN A 233 -2.82 -0.79 13.73
N LEU A 234 -1.67 -1.14 13.13
CA LEU A 234 -0.38 -1.20 13.83
C LEU A 234 0.08 0.18 14.29
N THR A 235 -0.25 1.20 13.49
CA THR A 235 -0.03 2.62 13.81
C THR A 235 -1.29 3.28 14.36
N ARG A 236 -2.33 2.49 14.72
CA ARG A 236 -3.58 2.95 15.33
C ARG A 236 -4.23 4.13 14.61
N LEU A 237 -4.23 4.11 13.27
CA LEU A 237 -4.90 5.15 12.49
C LEU A 237 -6.41 5.18 12.82
N ARG A 238 -6.91 6.29 13.37
CA ARG A 238 -8.33 6.43 13.75
C ARG A 238 -8.97 7.71 13.27
N GLU A 239 -8.22 8.78 13.07
CA GLU A 239 -8.74 10.05 12.57
C GLU A 239 -8.49 10.13 11.07
N LEU A 240 -9.56 10.24 10.28
CA LEU A 240 -9.51 10.53 8.86
C LEU A 240 -9.78 12.02 8.64
N LEU A 241 -8.84 12.71 8.00
CA LEU A 241 -8.91 14.15 7.73
C LEU A 241 -9.62 14.36 6.39
N LEU A 242 -10.86 14.84 6.44
CA LEU A 242 -11.68 15.19 5.29
C LEU A 242 -11.72 16.72 5.12
N ALA A 243 -12.27 17.21 4.00
CA ALA A 243 -12.25 18.62 3.66
C ALA A 243 -12.83 19.55 4.73
N ASP A 244 -13.90 19.13 5.41
CA ASP A 244 -14.67 19.94 6.34
C ASP A 244 -14.73 19.36 7.77
N ARG A 245 -14.16 18.18 7.99
CA ARG A 245 -14.30 17.44 9.25
C ARG A 245 -13.23 16.38 9.47
N ILE A 246 -13.12 15.94 10.71
CA ILE A 246 -12.37 14.74 11.08
C ILE A 246 -13.37 13.62 11.37
N MET A 247 -13.22 12.49 10.68
CA MET A 247 -14.02 11.28 10.92
C MET A 247 -13.21 10.28 11.75
N ASN A 248 -13.75 9.83 12.88
CA ASN A 248 -13.08 8.86 13.74
C ASN A 248 -13.59 7.43 13.49
N ALA A 249 -12.68 6.45 13.36
CA ALA A 249 -13.02 5.03 13.13
C ALA A 249 -14.04 4.48 14.15
N LYS A 250 -13.96 4.88 15.43
CA LYS A 250 -14.91 4.47 16.49
C LYS A 250 -16.33 4.97 16.23
N LYS A 251 -16.49 6.12 15.55
CA LYS A 251 -17.80 6.64 15.16
C LYS A 251 -18.36 5.98 13.90
N MET A 252 -17.47 5.52 13.02
CA MET A 252 -17.86 4.83 11.78
C MET A 252 -18.38 3.41 12.06
N TRP A 253 -17.81 2.75 13.07
CA TRP A 253 -18.18 1.38 13.46
C TRP A 253 -18.29 1.25 14.99
N PRO A 254 -19.31 1.86 15.63
CA PRO A 254 -19.40 1.95 17.09
C PRO A 254 -19.48 0.59 17.79
N ASP A 255 -20.15 -0.38 17.17
CA ASP A 255 -20.44 -1.68 17.79
C ASP A 255 -19.58 -2.83 17.22
N TYR A 256 -18.63 -2.54 16.33
CA TYR A 256 -17.85 -3.59 15.66
C TYR A 256 -16.73 -4.11 16.56
N GLN A 257 -16.82 -5.41 16.90
CA GLN A 257 -15.80 -6.13 17.69
C GLN A 257 -15.36 -7.44 17.01
N GLY A 258 -15.65 -7.60 15.72
CA GLY A 258 -15.35 -8.82 14.98
C GLY A 258 -13.86 -9.02 14.67
N ASN A 259 -13.50 -10.27 14.36
CA ASN A 259 -12.13 -10.64 13.95
C ASN A 259 -11.82 -10.33 12.47
N GLY A 260 -12.84 -9.97 11.68
CA GLY A 260 -12.73 -9.68 10.27
C GLY A 260 -12.46 -8.21 9.98
N PHE A 261 -12.70 -7.81 8.73
CA PHE A 261 -12.81 -6.40 8.37
C PHE A 261 -14.22 -5.88 8.71
N ALA A 262 -14.30 -4.64 9.16
CA ALA A 262 -15.55 -3.89 9.18
C ALA A 262 -15.91 -3.46 7.75
N GLU A 263 -17.20 -3.16 7.53
CA GLU A 263 -17.73 -2.75 6.22
C GLU A 263 -16.96 -1.52 5.68
N PRO A 264 -16.50 -1.54 4.42
CA PRO A 264 -15.77 -0.41 3.85
C PRO A 264 -16.63 0.85 3.71
N PHE A 265 -15.99 2.00 3.87
CA PHE A 265 -16.57 3.32 3.58
C PHE A 265 -15.87 3.94 2.38
N PHE A 266 -16.66 4.60 1.52
CA PHE A 266 -16.19 5.37 0.38
C PHE A 266 -16.48 6.85 0.59
N PHE A 267 -15.49 7.68 0.28
CA PHE A 267 -15.60 9.14 0.33
C PHE A 267 -15.50 9.70 -1.09
N PRO A 268 -16.53 10.42 -1.58
CA PRO A 268 -16.48 11.03 -2.91
C PRO A 268 -15.47 12.17 -2.95
N LEU A 269 -14.97 12.50 -4.15
CA LEU A 269 -13.97 13.55 -4.36
C LEU A 269 -14.26 14.87 -3.63
N ARG A 270 -15.53 15.31 -3.59
CA ARG A 270 -15.94 16.56 -2.92
C ARG A 270 -15.71 16.58 -1.40
N GLU A 271 -15.57 15.41 -0.78
CA GLU A 271 -15.33 15.27 0.66
C GLU A 271 -13.84 15.11 0.98
N LEU A 272 -12.99 14.88 -0.03
CA LEU A 272 -11.55 14.73 0.16
C LEU A 272 -10.91 16.10 0.40
N ALA A 273 -9.97 16.15 1.34
CA ALA A 273 -9.25 17.37 1.66
C ALA A 273 -8.35 17.81 0.50
N ARG A 274 -8.00 19.09 0.48
CA ARG A 274 -7.05 19.64 -0.48
C ARG A 274 -5.99 20.46 0.23
N ASN A 275 -4.76 20.40 -0.27
CA ASN A 275 -3.70 21.30 0.20
C ASN A 275 -3.78 22.67 -0.50
N ARG A 276 -2.90 23.60 -0.13
CA ARG A 276 -2.81 24.94 -0.76
C ARG A 276 -2.52 24.91 -2.27
N ALA A 277 -1.83 23.90 -2.77
CA ALA A 277 -1.59 23.72 -4.21
C ALA A 277 -2.84 23.20 -4.96
N GLY A 278 -3.87 22.77 -4.23
CA GLY A 278 -5.09 22.19 -4.76
C GLY A 278 -5.00 20.69 -5.01
N ASP A 279 -3.90 20.03 -4.62
CA ASP A 279 -3.77 18.58 -4.67
C ASP A 279 -4.82 17.95 -3.74
N VAL A 280 -5.34 16.79 -4.12
CA VAL A 280 -6.19 16.00 -3.23
C VAL A 280 -5.31 15.32 -2.20
N ILE A 281 -5.71 15.39 -0.93
CA ILE A 281 -5.06 14.74 0.21
C ILE A 281 -6.08 13.82 0.89
N PHE A 282 -5.70 12.57 1.11
CA PHE A 282 -6.47 11.60 1.88
C PHE A 282 -5.59 11.07 3.01
N ALA A 283 -5.80 11.61 4.21
CA ALA A 283 -4.87 11.48 5.31
C ALA A 283 -5.53 10.85 6.54
N ALA A 284 -4.81 9.96 7.21
CA ALA A 284 -5.22 9.33 8.45
C ALA A 284 -4.11 9.40 9.51
N ARG A 285 -4.49 9.54 10.79
CA ARG A 285 -3.55 9.60 11.91
C ARG A 285 -4.09 8.93 13.18
N PRO A 286 -3.24 8.66 14.18
CA PRO A 286 -3.69 8.23 15.50
C PRO A 286 -4.55 9.30 16.19
N ASP A 287 -5.54 8.85 16.97
CA ASP A 287 -6.32 9.71 17.87
C ASP A 287 -5.66 9.91 19.24
N GLU A 288 -4.57 9.20 19.53
CA GLU A 288 -3.73 9.42 20.71
C GLU A 288 -2.57 10.40 20.44
N ASP A 289 -2.19 11.19 21.44
CA ASP A 289 -1.01 12.09 21.33
C ASP A 289 0.32 11.33 21.33
N ARG A 290 0.41 10.29 22.16
CA ARG A 290 1.61 9.46 22.33
C ARG A 290 1.28 7.96 22.23
N PRO A 291 0.85 7.47 21.06
CA PRO A 291 0.39 6.08 20.91
C PRO A 291 1.47 5.03 21.24
N TRP A 292 2.75 5.39 21.14
CA TRP A 292 3.89 4.53 21.51
C TRP A 292 4.11 4.34 23.01
N GLU A 293 3.57 5.23 23.86
CA GLU A 293 3.58 5.06 25.32
C GLU A 293 2.38 4.23 25.81
N GLY A 294 1.41 3.97 24.93
CA GLY A 294 0.23 3.18 25.24
C GLY A 294 0.49 1.67 25.23
N PRO A 295 -0.49 0.86 25.71
CA PRO A 295 -0.33 -0.58 25.79
C PRO A 295 -0.19 -1.21 24.39
N GLY A 296 0.50 -2.35 24.29
CA GLY A 296 0.68 -3.09 23.04
C GLY A 296 1.82 -2.56 22.16
N PHE A 297 2.08 -3.26 21.06
CA PHE A 297 3.13 -2.87 20.12
C PHE A 297 2.77 -1.59 19.36
N TYR A 298 3.77 -0.73 19.14
CA TYR A 298 3.69 0.42 18.25
C TYR A 298 5.05 0.61 17.56
N PRO A 299 5.11 0.82 16.23
CA PRO A 299 6.35 0.64 15.47
C PRO A 299 7.37 1.78 15.58
N HIS A 300 7.00 2.96 16.10
CA HIS A 300 7.89 4.13 16.14
C HIS A 300 7.50 5.18 17.20
N PRO A 301 8.43 6.02 17.70
CA PRO A 301 8.17 6.98 18.77
C PRO A 301 7.57 8.31 18.27
N ARG A 302 6.73 8.28 17.22
CA ARG A 302 6.15 9.48 16.59
C ARG A 302 4.66 9.33 16.34
N ARG A 303 3.93 10.44 16.41
CA ARG A 303 2.53 10.51 15.96
C ARG A 303 2.57 11.00 14.53
N LEU A 304 2.43 10.07 13.58
CA LEU A 304 2.50 10.38 12.16
C LEU A 304 1.11 10.42 11.56
N THR A 305 0.84 11.47 10.79
CA THR A 305 -0.22 11.49 9.80
C THR A 305 0.30 10.86 8.52
N GLN A 306 -0.33 9.77 8.09
CA GLN A 306 -0.06 9.10 6.82
C GLN A 306 -1.03 9.63 5.77
N TYR A 307 -0.57 9.87 4.55
CA TYR A 307 -1.46 10.41 3.51
C TYR A 307 -1.16 9.87 2.13
N PHE A 308 -2.22 9.78 1.33
CA PHE A 308 -2.15 9.74 -0.11
C PHE A 308 -2.39 11.13 -0.69
N ARG A 309 -1.66 11.46 -1.76
CA ARG A 309 -1.75 12.71 -2.49
C ARG A 309 -1.88 12.44 -3.99
N VAL A 310 -2.83 13.12 -4.63
CA VAL A 310 -2.99 13.16 -6.09
C VAL A 310 -2.83 14.60 -6.54
N PRO A 311 -1.83 14.91 -7.39
CA PRO A 311 -1.59 16.26 -7.90
C PRO A 311 -2.83 16.85 -8.57
N ARG A 312 -3.08 18.14 -8.35
CA ARG A 312 -4.30 18.82 -8.81
C ARG A 312 -4.62 18.54 -10.29
N GLU A 313 -3.59 18.56 -11.14
CA GLU A 313 -3.68 18.39 -12.59
C GLU A 313 -4.07 16.96 -13.02
N GLU A 314 -3.94 15.97 -12.13
CA GLU A 314 -4.27 14.57 -12.38
C GLU A 314 -5.55 14.10 -11.70
N VAL A 315 -6.19 14.96 -10.89
CA VAL A 315 -7.42 14.60 -10.18
C VAL A 315 -8.55 14.31 -11.17
N ARG A 316 -9.03 13.06 -11.18
CA ARG A 316 -10.17 12.64 -11.99
C ARG A 316 -11.51 12.71 -11.22
N PRO A 317 -12.65 12.91 -11.92
CA PRO A 317 -13.96 13.07 -11.26
C PRO A 317 -14.43 11.86 -10.45
N ASP A 318 -13.91 10.67 -10.75
CA ASP A 318 -14.26 9.38 -10.15
C ASP A 318 -13.32 8.93 -9.04
N LEU A 319 -12.31 9.76 -8.71
CA LEU A 319 -11.43 9.57 -7.57
C LEU A 319 -12.23 9.54 -6.26
N ARG A 320 -11.98 8.52 -5.44
CA ARG A 320 -12.63 8.32 -4.15
C ARG A 320 -11.64 7.87 -3.08
N GLY A 321 -11.88 8.31 -1.86
CA GLY A 321 -11.25 7.72 -0.68
C GLY A 321 -11.91 6.41 -0.30
N LEU A 322 -11.14 5.44 0.17
CA LEU A 322 -11.60 4.15 0.66
C LEU A 322 -10.92 3.83 1.98
N VAL A 323 -11.72 3.47 2.98
CA VAL A 323 -11.22 2.90 4.24
C VAL A 323 -12.03 1.68 4.66
N ASN A 324 -11.40 0.79 5.42
CA ASN A 324 -12.10 -0.20 6.24
C ASN A 324 -11.44 -0.28 7.63
N GLY A 325 -12.11 -0.95 8.57
CA GLY A 325 -11.66 -1.05 9.96
C GLY A 325 -11.34 -2.47 10.39
N ARG A 326 -10.53 -2.60 11.43
CA ARG A 326 -10.34 -3.86 12.20
C ARG A 326 -10.28 -3.58 13.69
N PHE A 327 -10.93 -4.43 14.47
CA PHE A 327 -10.90 -4.37 15.93
C PHE A 327 -9.73 -5.14 16.54
N VAL A 328 -9.22 -6.16 15.84
CA VAL A 328 -8.09 -7.00 16.24
C VAL A 328 -6.97 -6.93 15.21
N PHE A 329 -5.72 -7.12 15.64
CA PHE A 329 -4.58 -7.17 14.71
C PHE A 329 -4.73 -8.32 13.70
N TRP A 330 -4.21 -8.12 12.50
CA TRP A 330 -4.30 -9.09 11.41
C TRP A 330 -3.82 -10.49 11.83
N LYS A 331 -4.60 -11.53 11.48
CA LYS A 331 -4.36 -12.93 11.83
C LYS A 331 -4.17 -13.21 13.34
N THR A 332 -4.69 -12.33 14.19
CA THR A 332 -4.73 -12.55 15.65
C THR A 332 -6.15 -12.37 16.18
N THR A 333 -6.34 -12.68 17.46
CA THR A 333 -7.51 -12.29 18.26
C THR A 333 -7.18 -11.16 19.24
N ASN A 334 -5.98 -10.57 19.14
CA ASN A 334 -5.53 -9.54 20.05
C ASN A 334 -6.19 -8.21 19.68
N PRO A 335 -6.97 -7.58 20.58
CA PRO A 335 -7.62 -6.30 20.29
C PRO A 335 -6.57 -5.21 20.04
N VAL A 336 -6.88 -4.32 19.10
CA VAL A 336 -6.10 -3.10 18.89
C VAL A 336 -6.28 -2.22 20.13
N PRO A 337 -5.21 -1.81 20.82
CA PRO A 337 -5.29 -0.94 21.99
C PRO A 337 -6.06 0.34 21.67
N GLY A 338 -7.12 0.63 22.43
CA GLY A 338 -8.01 1.77 22.17
C GLY A 338 -9.17 1.45 21.20
N GLY A 339 -9.35 0.20 20.79
CA GLY A 339 -10.46 -0.25 19.94
C GLY A 339 -10.19 -0.11 18.45
N ILE A 340 -11.26 -0.19 17.66
CA ILE A 340 -11.20 -0.25 16.18
C ILE A 340 -10.33 0.86 15.60
N ALA A 341 -9.51 0.49 14.61
CA ALA A 341 -8.68 1.40 13.83
C ALA A 341 -8.82 1.06 12.34
N PHE A 342 -8.45 2.01 11.48
CA PHE A 342 -8.39 1.77 10.04
C PHE A 342 -7.36 0.70 9.75
N GLU A 343 -7.75 -0.34 9.01
CA GLU A 343 -6.82 -1.32 8.50
C GLU A 343 -6.27 -0.87 7.16
N ASN A 344 -7.17 -0.63 6.21
CA ASN A 344 -6.82 -0.19 4.88
C ASN A 344 -7.22 1.27 4.69
N VAL A 345 -6.31 2.06 4.14
CA VAL A 345 -6.56 3.40 3.63
C VAL A 345 -6.08 3.41 2.17
N ALA A 346 -6.89 3.93 1.26
CA ALA A 346 -6.55 3.99 -0.16
C ALA A 346 -7.28 5.13 -0.87
N LEU A 347 -6.71 5.58 -1.98
CA LEU A 347 -7.43 6.29 -3.04
C LEU A 347 -7.74 5.29 -4.16
N VAL A 348 -8.93 5.41 -4.75
CA VAL A 348 -9.39 4.53 -5.83
C VAL A 348 -9.99 5.33 -6.97
N GLU A 349 -9.61 4.97 -8.19
CA GLU A 349 -10.13 5.49 -9.46
C GLU A 349 -10.00 4.41 -10.55
N PRO A 350 -10.66 4.57 -11.71
CA PRO A 350 -10.46 3.69 -12.85
C PRO A 350 -9.01 3.69 -13.33
N PHE A 351 -8.56 2.49 -13.68
CA PHE A 351 -7.19 2.28 -14.12
C PHE A 351 -6.89 3.04 -15.41
N HIS A 352 -5.71 3.66 -15.44
CA HIS A 352 -5.09 4.20 -16.63
C HIS A 352 -3.57 4.13 -16.47
N GLU A 353 -2.87 3.92 -17.58
CA GLU A 353 -1.40 3.85 -17.59
C GLU A 353 -0.80 5.17 -17.08
N GLY A 354 0.20 5.06 -16.22
CA GLY A 354 0.92 6.21 -15.68
C GLY A 354 0.17 6.99 -14.61
N ALA A 355 -1.00 6.52 -14.15
CA ALA A 355 -1.71 7.14 -13.03
C ALA A 355 -0.75 7.38 -11.85
N ARG A 356 -0.68 8.61 -11.33
CA ARG A 356 0.25 8.95 -10.26
C ARG A 356 -0.44 9.00 -8.90
N LEU A 357 0.13 8.27 -7.94
CA LEU A 357 -0.30 8.26 -6.54
C LEU A 357 0.92 8.49 -5.65
N ILE A 358 0.87 9.53 -4.84
CA ILE A 358 1.96 9.86 -3.92
C ILE A 358 1.54 9.44 -2.52
N TYR A 359 2.44 8.77 -1.81
CA TYR A 359 2.27 8.47 -0.40
C TYR A 359 3.31 9.23 0.42
N GLY A 360 2.92 9.76 1.56
CA GLY A 360 3.87 10.37 2.47
C GLY A 360 3.41 10.32 3.93
N TYR A 361 4.27 10.86 4.79
CA TYR A 361 3.99 11.08 6.20
C TYR A 361 4.30 12.51 6.63
N ALA A 362 3.64 12.96 7.70
CA ALA A 362 3.85 14.28 8.31
C ALA A 362 3.63 14.20 9.83
N ASP A 363 4.25 15.09 10.61
CA ASP A 363 3.98 15.21 12.06
C ASP A 363 2.66 15.93 12.38
N GLY A 364 2.03 16.54 11.37
CA GLY A 364 0.83 17.37 11.53
C GLY A 364 -0.19 17.16 10.42
N ASP A 365 -0.95 18.21 10.10
CA ASP A 365 -1.92 18.20 9.01
C ASP A 365 -1.22 18.42 7.65
N PRO A 366 -1.21 17.42 6.75
CA PRO A 366 -0.55 17.51 5.46
C PRO A 366 -1.23 18.49 4.48
N THR A 367 -2.40 19.04 4.81
CA THR A 367 -3.09 20.02 3.97
C THR A 367 -2.53 21.45 4.11
N ALA A 368 -1.86 21.75 5.22
CA ALA A 368 -1.27 23.07 5.48
C ALA A 368 -0.13 23.43 4.51
N GLY A 369 0.49 22.42 3.89
CA GLY A 369 1.72 22.56 3.09
C GLY A 369 2.98 22.57 3.98
N PRO A 370 4.18 22.39 3.40
CA PRO A 370 5.41 22.72 4.11
C PRO A 370 5.44 24.23 4.36
N ASP A 371 5.70 24.64 5.60
CA ASP A 371 5.97 26.04 5.95
C ASP A 371 7.27 26.54 5.31
#